data_AF-A0A2G9YC47-F1
#
_entry.id   AF-A0A2G9YC47-F1
#
_cell.length_a   1.000
_cell.length_b   1.000
_cell.length_c   1.000
_cell.angle_alpha   90.00
_cell.angle_beta   90.00
_cell.angle_gamma   90.00
#
_symmetry.space_group_name_H-M   'P 1'
#
loop_
_entity.id
_entity.type
_entity.pdbx_description
1 polymer ?
#
loop_
_entity_poly.entity_id
_entity_poly.type
_entity_poly.pdbx_seq_one_letter_code
_entity_poly.pdbx_strand_id
1 'polypeptide(L)'
;MEKISQKNGMQKPWKAKLLEGIANGKDIIQIMDELGINPYGFGLLNILRELKNDSFPRETLIKLIEQAKPEIGERCAELFKKEI
;
A
#
# COMPACT_ATOMS: atom_id res chain seq x y z
N MET A 1 -16.85 -34.95 8.58
CA MET A 1 -16.33 -34.01 9.60
C MET A 1 -15.85 -32.77 8.88
N GLU A 2 -16.72 -31.76 8.82
CA GLU A 2 -16.38 -30.43 8.31
C GLU A 2 -15.36 -29.80 9.26
N LYS A 3 -14.11 -29.67 8.81
CA LYS A 3 -13.16 -28.78 9.48
C LYS A 3 -13.51 -27.37 9.02
N ILE A 4 -14.20 -26.66 9.90
CA ILE A 4 -14.39 -25.22 9.85
C ILE A 4 -13.00 -24.59 9.74
N SER A 5 -12.59 -24.26 8.50
CA SER A 5 -11.41 -23.42 8.27
C SER A 5 -11.69 -22.08 8.92
N GLN A 6 -11.07 -21.86 10.08
CA GLN A 6 -10.96 -20.56 10.70
C GLN A 6 -10.47 -19.58 9.62
N LYS A 7 -11.39 -18.78 9.07
CA LYS A 7 -11.08 -17.52 8.38
C LYS A 7 -10.58 -16.54 9.43
N ASN A 8 -9.47 -16.86 10.09
CA ASN A 8 -8.71 -15.85 10.81
C ASN A 8 -8.25 -14.85 9.76
N GLY A 9 -8.51 -13.58 10.01
CA GLY A 9 -8.04 -12.46 9.20
C GLY A 9 -6.52 -12.54 9.06
N MET A 10 -6.06 -13.24 8.02
CA MET A 10 -4.70 -13.13 7.53
C MET A 10 -4.54 -11.67 7.15
N GLN A 11 -3.98 -10.88 8.06
CA GLN A 11 -3.30 -9.66 7.66
C GLN A 11 -2.37 -10.09 6.53
N LYS A 12 -2.64 -9.58 5.33
CA LYS A 12 -1.90 -9.96 4.14
C LYS A 12 -0.41 -9.80 4.49
N PRO A 13 0.46 -10.79 4.23
CA PRO A 13 1.84 -10.77 4.71
C PRO A 13 2.64 -9.53 4.27
N TRP A 14 2.19 -8.86 3.20
CA TRP A 14 2.74 -7.57 2.77
C TRP A 14 2.44 -6.40 3.71
N LYS A 15 1.29 -6.39 4.41
CA LYS A 15 0.84 -5.23 5.20
C LYS A 15 1.71 -5.00 6.43
N ALA A 16 2.08 -6.07 7.15
CA ALA A 16 2.98 -5.95 8.29
C ALA A 16 4.35 -5.37 7.89
N LYS A 17 4.94 -5.91 6.82
CA LYS A 17 6.19 -5.41 6.23
C LYS A 17 6.07 -3.98 5.70
N LEU A 18 4.91 -3.64 5.12
CA LEU A 18 4.65 -2.28 4.66
C LEU A 18 4.71 -1.28 5.82
N LEU A 19 3.97 -1.58 6.90
CA LEU A 19 3.91 -0.72 8.07
C LEU A 19 5.27 -0.63 8.79
N GLU A 20 5.98 -1.74 8.89
CA GLU A 20 7.35 -1.78 9.41
C GLU A 20 8.29 -0.91 8.55
N GLY A 21 8.22 -1.02 7.22
CA GLY A 21 9.00 -0.21 6.31
C GLY A 21 8.72 1.29 6.47
N ILE A 22 7.45 1.67 6.53
CA ILE A 22 7.02 3.07 6.75
C ILE A 22 7.53 3.57 8.11
N ALA A 23 7.41 2.77 9.18
CA ALA A 23 7.89 3.14 10.50
C ALA A 23 9.42 3.29 10.56
N ASN A 24 10.15 2.51 9.77
CA ASN A 24 11.59 2.61 9.60
C ASN A 24 12.03 3.72 8.63
N GLY A 25 11.09 4.50 8.08
CA GLY A 25 11.38 5.60 7.16
C GLY A 25 11.79 5.17 5.75
N LYS A 26 11.51 3.91 5.36
CA LYS A 26 11.74 3.46 3.99
C LYS A 26 10.75 4.11 3.03
N ASP A 27 11.19 4.32 1.80
CA ASP A 27 10.33 4.78 0.72
C ASP A 27 9.34 3.69 0.29
N ILE A 28 8.11 4.07 -0.07
CA ILE A 28 7.07 3.12 -0.50
C ILE A 28 7.53 2.21 -1.64
N ILE A 29 8.31 2.74 -2.59
CA ILE A 29 8.83 1.98 -3.72
C ILE A 29 9.80 0.91 -3.25
N GLN A 30 10.72 1.26 -2.33
CA GLN A 30 11.66 0.29 -1.77
C GLN A 30 10.93 -0.84 -1.05
N ILE A 31 9.88 -0.51 -0.28
CA ILE A 31 9.10 -1.52 0.43
C ILE A 31 8.35 -2.41 -0.57
N MET A 32 7.81 -1.84 -1.64
CA MET A 32 7.12 -2.58 -2.69
C MET A 32 8.06 -3.52 -3.45
N ASP A 33 9.29 -3.08 -3.76
CA ASP A 33 10.32 -3.91 -4.39
C ASP A 33 10.72 -5.10 -3.48
N GLU A 34 10.94 -4.87 -2.19
CA GLU A 34 11.21 -5.94 -1.21
C GLU A 34 10.06 -6.95 -1.08
N LEU A 35 8.84 -6.51 -1.39
CA LEU A 35 7.63 -7.33 -1.39
C LEU A 35 7.35 -8.00 -2.74
N GLY A 36 8.12 -7.68 -3.78
CA GLY A 36 7.87 -8.12 -5.15
C GLY A 36 6.55 -7.59 -5.73
N ILE A 37 6.06 -6.45 -5.23
CA ILE A 37 4.82 -5.82 -5.68
C ILE A 37 5.16 -4.75 -6.70
N ASN A 38 4.57 -4.86 -7.88
CA ASN A 38 4.72 -3.86 -8.91
C ASN A 38 3.95 -2.56 -8.52
N PRO A 39 4.62 -1.39 -8.45
CA PRO A 39 3.96 -0.11 -8.14
C PRO A 39 3.04 0.41 -9.24
N TYR A 40 3.18 -0.09 -10.48
CA TYR A 40 2.31 0.24 -11.59
C TYR A 40 0.92 -0.42 -11.47
N GLY A 41 -0.10 0.30 -11.96
CA GLY A 41 -1.46 -0.23 -12.07
C GLY A 41 -2.14 -0.44 -10.71
N PHE A 42 -2.61 -1.66 -10.45
CA PHE A 42 -3.43 -1.98 -9.28
C PHE A 42 -2.64 -2.20 -7.99
N GLY A 43 -1.31 -2.38 -8.03
CA GLY A 43 -0.49 -2.70 -6.85
C GLY A 43 -0.53 -1.60 -5.80
N LEU A 44 0.01 -0.42 -6.13
CA LEU A 44 0.04 0.73 -5.22
C LEU A 44 -1.36 1.22 -4.88
N LEU A 45 -2.27 1.30 -5.85
CA LEU A 45 -3.66 1.73 -5.61
C LEU A 45 -4.40 0.83 -4.62
N ASN A 46 -4.21 -0.50 -4.70
CA ASN A 46 -4.82 -1.43 -3.77
C ASN A 46 -4.23 -1.26 -2.35
N ILE A 47 -2.92 -1.05 -2.23
CA ILE A 47 -2.29 -0.74 -0.95
C ILE A 47 -2.88 0.53 -0.35
N LEU A 48 -2.96 1.61 -1.13
CA LEU A 48 -3.50 2.89 -0.68
C LEU A 48 -4.98 2.79 -0.25
N ARG A 49 -5.79 2.02 -0.99
CA ARG A 49 -7.19 1.76 -0.63
C ARG A 49 -7.33 0.97 0.65
N GLU A 50 -6.49 -0.03 0.86
CA GLU A 50 -6.48 -0.80 2.10
C GLU A 50 -6.07 0.07 3.29
N LEU A 51 -5.01 0.87 3.16
CA LEU A 51 -4.59 1.82 4.19
C LEU A 51 -5.68 2.86 4.50
N LYS A 52 -6.38 3.36 3.48
CA LYS A 52 -7.55 4.22 3.65
C LYS A 52 -8.67 3.52 4.43
N ASN A 53 -8.97 2.26 4.12
CA ASN A 53 -9.95 1.46 4.85
C ASN A 53 -9.54 1.23 6.31
N ASP A 54 -8.23 1.15 6.58
CA ASP A 54 -7.66 1.10 7.93
C ASP A 54 -7.61 2.48 8.63
N SER A 55 -8.26 3.51 8.07
CA SER A 55 -8.32 4.86 8.61
C SER A 55 -6.96 5.59 8.71
N PHE A 56 -6.03 5.29 7.79
CA PHE A 56 -4.79 6.05 7.71
C PHE A 56 -5.07 7.53 7.35
N PRO A 57 -4.32 8.48 7.94
CA PRO A 57 -4.48 9.89 7.60
C PRO A 57 -4.25 10.14 6.11
N ARG A 58 -5.13 10.96 5.52
CA ARG A 58 -5.03 11.34 4.10
C ARG A 58 -3.66 11.94 3.76
N GLU A 59 -3.08 12.72 4.66
CA GLU A 59 -1.74 13.29 4.51
C GLU A 59 -0.66 12.21 4.35
N THR A 60 -0.74 11.12 5.12
CA THR A 60 0.18 9.98 4.99
C THR A 60 0.02 9.33 3.63
N LEU A 61 -1.22 9.07 3.19
CA LEU A 61 -1.50 8.47 1.90
C LEU A 61 -0.99 9.33 0.73
N ILE A 62 -1.16 10.65 0.81
CA ILE A 62 -0.62 11.60 -0.18
C ILE A 62 0.91 11.55 -0.19
N LYS A 63 1.57 11.50 0.96
CA LYS A 63 3.04 11.36 1.03
C LYS A 63 3.52 10.09 0.34
N LEU A 64 2.85 8.96 0.56
CA LEU A 64 3.17 7.71 -0.12
C LEU A 64 2.99 7.83 -1.65
N ILE A 65 1.94 8.51 -2.10
CA ILE A 65 1.74 8.75 -3.54
C ILE A 65 2.87 9.63 -4.12
N GLU A 66 3.27 10.68 -3.41
CA GLU A 66 4.34 11.58 -3.86
C GLU A 66 5.71 10.88 -3.90
N GLN A 67 5.98 9.99 -2.94
CA GLN A 67 7.15 9.12 -2.95
C GLN A 67 7.18 8.21 -4.17
N ALA A 68 6.03 7.63 -4.54
CA ALA A 68 5.91 6.79 -5.72
C ALA A 68 5.85 7.57 -7.04
N LYS A 69 5.63 8.89 -7.02
CA LYS A 69 5.45 9.75 -8.21
C LYS A 69 6.55 9.61 -9.26
N PRO A 70 7.86 9.52 -8.92
CA PRO A 70 8.91 9.34 -9.92
C PRO A 70 8.76 8.04 -10.71
N GLU A 71 8.16 7.01 -10.11
CA GLU A 71 8.05 5.69 -10.71
C GLU A 71 6.73 5.52 -11.46
N ILE A 72 5.60 5.88 -10.85
CA ILE A 72 4.26 5.74 -11.45
C ILE A 72 3.91 6.86 -12.43
N GLY A 73 4.65 7.98 -12.38
CA GLY A 73 4.42 9.19 -13.17
C GLY A 73 3.38 10.13 -12.58
N GLU A 74 3.49 11.42 -12.93
CA GLU A 74 2.65 12.50 -12.39
C GLU A 74 1.15 12.30 -12.62
N ARG A 75 0.76 11.84 -13.81
CA ARG A 75 -0.64 11.60 -14.14
C ARG A 75 -1.28 10.54 -13.24
N CYS A 76 -0.54 9.46 -12.94
CA CYS A 76 -1.02 8.40 -12.06
C CYS A 76 -1.11 8.88 -10.60
N ALA A 77 -0.10 9.61 -10.14
CA ALA A 77 -0.11 10.22 -8.81
C ALA A 77 -1.34 11.11 -8.58
N GLU A 78 -1.65 11.99 -9.53
CA GLU A 78 -2.83 12.86 -9.47
C GLU A 78 -4.16 12.08 -9.49
N LEU A 79 -4.24 10.98 -10.23
CA LEU A 79 -5.41 10.09 -10.21
C LEU A 79 -5.57 9.42 -8.85
N PHE A 80 -4.48 8.90 -8.28
CA PHE A 80 -4.54 8.19 -7.00
C PHE A 80 -4.97 9.13 -5.87
N LYS A 81 -4.50 10.39 -5.86
CA LYS A 81 -4.91 11.41 -4.88
C LYS A 81 -6.41 11.73 -4.88
N LYS A 82 -7.10 11.52 -6.01
CA LYS A 82 -8.55 11.73 -6.13
C LYS A 82 -9.36 10.54 -5.60
N GLU A 83 -8.79 9.34 -5.65
CA GLU A 83 -9.43 8.11 -5.20
C GLU A 83 -9.31 7.89 -3.68
N ILE A 84 -8.32 8.51 -3.04
CA ILE A 84 -8.04 8.40 -1.59
C ILE A 84 -8.69 9.50 -0.75
#